data_AF-H9W1Y9-F1
#
_entry.id   AF-H9W1Y9-F1
#
_cell.length_a   1.000
_cell.length_b   1.000
_cell.length_c   1.000
_cell.angle_alpha   90.00
_cell.angle_beta   90.00
_cell.angle_gamma   90.00
#
_symmetry.space_group_name_H-M   'P 1'
#
loop_
_entity.id
_entity.type
_entity.pdbx_description
1 polymer ?
#
loop_
_entity_poly.entity_id
_entity_poly.type
_entity_poly.pdbx_seq_one_letter_code
_entity_poly.pdbx_strand_id
1 'polypeptide(L)'
;CFEQVELFAGQLPDITFSQLLEKFAESCVLDGAFFLCRHDHVKRVAHMLDRVPGLSLEDRYNFCFSPVNTRDPQAMSSLLRFALQYSKNLPVRIAMGVPKESAKNDEDLLNLETKHQVLSMYMWLSQHFSEGTFPYKETA
;
A
#
# COMPACT_ATOMS: atom_id res chain seq x y z
N CYS A 1 -11.98 -9.21 6.16
CA CYS A 1 -10.59 -9.66 6.36
C CYS A 1 -9.82 -8.82 7.37
N PHE A 2 -9.88 -7.48 7.34
CA PHE A 2 -9.22 -6.64 8.34
C PHE A 2 -9.57 -7.04 9.78
N GLU A 3 -10.86 -7.22 10.09
CA GLU A 3 -11.35 -7.64 11.41
C GLU A 3 -10.64 -8.89 11.97
N GLN A 4 -10.33 -9.87 11.11
CA GLN A 4 -9.64 -11.09 11.54
C GLN A 4 -8.17 -10.81 11.89
N VAL A 5 -7.51 -9.94 11.12
CA VAL A 5 -6.15 -9.49 11.40
C VAL A 5 -6.11 -8.64 12.67
N GLU A 6 -7.12 -7.80 12.88
CA GLU A 6 -7.27 -6.98 14.09
C GLU A 6 -7.48 -7.84 15.35
N LEU A 7 -8.40 -8.82 15.29
CA LEU A 7 -8.61 -9.77 16.38
C LEU A 7 -7.34 -10.55 16.71
N PHE A 8 -6.59 -10.99 15.69
CA PHE A 8 -5.34 -11.72 15.87
C PHE A 8 -4.23 -10.81 16.45
N ALA A 9 -4.17 -9.54 16.04
CA ALA A 9 -3.25 -8.56 16.60
C ALA A 9 -3.48 -8.33 18.10
N GLY A 10 -4.73 -8.33 18.54
CA GLY A 10 -5.09 -8.21 19.97
C GLY A 10 -4.53 -9.33 20.84
N GLN A 11 -4.17 -10.48 20.26
CA GLN A 11 -3.59 -11.62 20.97
C GLN A 11 -2.05 -11.61 21.00
N LEU A 12 -1.41 -10.78 20.15
CA LEU A 12 0.04 -10.73 19.97
C LEU A 12 0.53 -9.28 20.08
N PRO A 13 0.68 -8.75 21.31
CA PRO A 13 1.27 -7.43 21.49
C PRO A 13 2.75 -7.42 21.05
N ASP A 14 3.24 -6.25 20.67
CA ASP A 14 4.67 -5.96 20.42
C ASP A 14 5.33 -6.71 19.24
N ILE A 15 4.58 -7.09 18.22
CA ILE A 15 5.12 -7.57 16.94
C ILE A 15 4.90 -6.56 15.82
N THR A 16 5.77 -6.60 14.80
CA THR A 16 5.59 -5.76 13.60
C THR A 16 4.40 -6.23 12.77
N PHE A 17 3.89 -5.38 11.88
CA PHE A 17 2.77 -5.77 11.02
C PHE A 17 3.15 -6.87 10.02
N SER A 18 4.39 -6.85 9.51
CA SER A 18 4.89 -7.95 8.68
C SER A 18 4.91 -9.29 9.43
N GLN A 19 5.40 -9.31 10.66
CA GLN A 19 5.39 -10.51 11.52
C GLN A 19 3.97 -10.97 11.87
N LEU A 20 3.05 -10.03 12.09
CA LEU A 20 1.64 -10.33 12.33
C LEU A 20 1.04 -11.08 11.14
N LEU A 21 1.24 -10.59 9.92
CA LEU A 21 0.74 -11.24 8.70
C LEU A 21 1.36 -12.62 8.48
N GLU A 22 2.64 -12.80 8.81
CA GLU A 22 3.31 -14.11 8.76
C GLU A 22 2.67 -15.10 9.71
N LYS A 23 2.56 -14.74 10.99
CA LYS A 23 1.94 -15.59 12.02
C LYS A 23 0.47 -15.87 11.73
N PHE A 24 -0.25 -14.90 11.18
CA PHE A 24 -1.63 -15.08 10.77
C PHE A 24 -1.74 -16.13 9.67
N ALA A 25 -0.91 -16.04 8.63
CA ALA A 25 -0.88 -17.02 7.54
C ALA A 25 -0.50 -18.42 8.03
N GLU A 26 0.47 -18.54 8.94
CA GLU A 26 0.89 -19.81 9.56
C GLU A 26 -0.20 -20.44 10.43
N SER A 27 -1.05 -19.62 11.03
CA SER A 27 -2.14 -20.06 11.92
C SER A 27 -3.44 -20.38 11.19
N CYS A 28 -3.53 -20.08 9.89
CA CYS A 28 -4.71 -20.37 9.09
C CYS A 28 -4.87 -21.87 8.86
N VAL A 29 -5.99 -22.43 9.34
CA VAL A 29 -6.44 -23.78 8.99
C VAL A 29 -7.57 -23.66 7.98
N LEU A 30 -7.39 -24.30 6.82
CA LEU A 30 -8.33 -24.28 5.72
C LEU A 30 -8.80 -25.71 5.40
N ASP A 31 -10.03 -25.83 4.95
CA ASP A 31 -10.52 -27.09 4.38
C ASP A 31 -9.73 -27.43 3.09
N GLY A 32 -9.60 -28.72 2.75
CA GLY A 32 -8.78 -29.19 1.63
C GLY A 32 -9.19 -28.64 0.26
N ALA A 33 -10.40 -28.07 0.14
CA ALA A 33 -10.84 -27.37 -1.07
C ALA A 33 -10.29 -25.93 -1.21
N PHE A 34 -9.66 -25.37 -0.17
CA PHE A 34 -9.21 -23.98 -0.13
C PHE A 34 -7.71 -23.86 0.11
N PHE A 35 -7.13 -22.75 -0.34
CA PHE A 35 -5.74 -22.40 -0.10
C PHE A 35 -5.64 -20.90 0.20
N LEU A 36 -4.60 -20.50 0.92
CA LEU A 36 -4.36 -19.09 1.21
C LEU A 36 -3.81 -18.39 -0.05
N CYS A 37 -4.41 -17.26 -0.42
CA CYS A 37 -3.95 -16.47 -1.56
C CYS A 37 -2.49 -16.03 -1.40
N ARG A 38 -1.77 -15.95 -2.52
CA ARG A 38 -0.39 -15.43 -2.52
C ARG A 38 -0.33 -14.00 -2.00
N HIS A 39 0.40 -13.79 -0.91
CA HIS A 39 0.51 -12.52 -0.20
C HIS A 39 1.93 -11.93 -0.23
N ASP A 40 2.79 -12.35 -1.17
CA ASP A 40 4.18 -11.88 -1.26
C ASP A 40 4.28 -10.35 -1.44
N HIS A 41 3.37 -9.78 -2.23
CA HIS A 41 3.29 -8.34 -2.43
C HIS A 41 2.93 -7.61 -1.13
N VAL A 42 1.91 -8.11 -0.41
CA VAL A 42 1.46 -7.57 0.89
C VAL A 42 2.61 -7.61 1.90
N LYS A 43 3.32 -8.75 2.01
CA LYS A 43 4.48 -8.89 2.91
C LYS A 43 5.58 -7.89 2.57
N ARG A 44 5.88 -7.70 1.28
CA ARG A 44 6.91 -6.76 0.83
C ARG A 44 6.56 -5.31 1.18
N VAL A 45 5.29 -4.92 1.03
CA VAL A 45 4.81 -3.60 1.46
C VAL A 45 4.83 -3.49 2.98
N ALA A 46 4.38 -4.50 3.71
CA ALA A 46 4.37 -4.53 5.18
C ALA A 46 5.78 -4.32 5.76
N HIS A 47 6.79 -5.05 5.26
CA HIS A 47 8.19 -4.86 5.68
C HIS A 47 8.72 -3.45 5.42
N MET A 48 8.31 -2.83 4.31
CA MET A 48 8.67 -1.43 4.03
C MET A 48 8.01 -0.48 5.03
N LEU A 49 6.74 -0.69 5.33
CA LEU A 49 5.95 0.15 6.25
C LEU A 49 6.34 -0.03 7.72
N ASP A 50 6.98 -1.13 8.12
CA ASP A 50 7.50 -1.31 9.48
C ASP A 50 8.47 -0.18 9.87
N ARG A 51 9.13 0.44 8.90
CA ARG A 51 10.04 1.59 9.11
C ARG A 51 9.31 2.94 9.22
N VAL A 52 8.01 2.97 8.98
CA VAL A 52 7.17 4.18 9.05
C VAL A 52 6.46 4.20 10.41
N PRO A 53 6.86 5.11 11.33
CA PRO A 53 6.19 5.25 12.61
C PRO A 53 4.85 5.99 12.44
N GLY A 54 3.96 5.86 13.43
CA GLY A 54 2.71 6.62 13.48
C GLY A 54 1.56 6.10 12.62
N LEU A 55 1.73 4.96 11.94
CA LEU A 55 0.65 4.27 11.25
C LEU A 55 -0.07 3.30 12.19
N SER A 56 -1.39 3.41 12.27
CA SER A 56 -2.27 2.45 12.93
C SER A 56 -2.29 1.10 12.20
N LEU A 57 -2.89 0.08 12.82
CA LEU A 57 -3.05 -1.24 12.20
C LEU A 57 -3.88 -1.16 10.92
N GLU A 58 -4.97 -0.37 10.95
CA GLU A 58 -5.84 -0.13 9.80
C GLU A 58 -5.11 0.62 8.69
N ASP A 59 -4.32 1.65 9.02
CA ASP A 59 -3.52 2.37 8.02
C ASP A 59 -2.56 1.41 7.31
N ARG A 60 -1.83 0.59 8.09
CA ARG A 60 -0.88 -0.39 7.56
C ARG A 60 -1.58 -1.41 6.66
N TYR A 61 -2.75 -1.88 7.08
CA TYR A 61 -3.57 -2.77 6.27
C TYR A 61 -3.94 -2.10 4.93
N ASN A 62 -4.53 -0.92 4.97
CA ASN A 62 -4.93 -0.21 3.75
C ASN A 62 -3.74 0.05 2.82
N PHE A 63 -2.60 0.53 3.32
CA PHE A 63 -1.41 0.71 2.47
C PHE A 63 -0.91 -0.61 1.87
N CYS A 64 -0.92 -1.72 2.60
CA CYS A 64 -0.47 -3.02 2.09
C CYS A 64 -1.36 -3.63 1.00
N PHE A 65 -2.66 -3.34 1.04
CA PHE A 65 -3.62 -3.82 0.05
C PHE A 65 -3.89 -2.81 -1.09
N SER A 66 -3.21 -1.65 -1.06
CA SER A 66 -3.26 -0.70 -2.16
C SER A 66 -2.68 -1.28 -3.46
N PRO A 67 -3.22 -0.91 -4.63
CA PRO A 67 -2.77 -1.46 -5.90
C PRO A 67 -1.39 -0.88 -6.25
N VAL A 68 -0.34 -1.65 -6.00
CA VAL A 68 1.05 -1.26 -6.28
C VAL A 68 1.80 -2.40 -6.95
N ASN A 69 2.57 -2.08 -7.99
CA ASN A 69 3.52 -3.03 -8.55
C ASN A 69 4.79 -3.05 -7.69
N THR A 70 4.89 -4.05 -6.81
CA THR A 70 6.06 -4.18 -5.93
C THR A 70 7.37 -4.50 -6.64
N ARG A 71 7.35 -4.79 -7.95
CA ARG A 71 8.55 -4.96 -8.78
C ARG A 71 9.10 -3.64 -9.30
N ASP A 72 8.27 -2.59 -9.34
CA ASP A 72 8.67 -1.26 -9.77
C ASP A 72 9.17 -0.42 -8.58
N PRO A 73 10.47 -0.08 -8.53
CA PRO A 73 11.03 0.73 -7.44
C PRO A 73 10.43 2.14 -7.35
N GLN A 74 10.01 2.74 -8.46
CA GLN A 74 9.41 4.08 -8.47
C GLN A 74 8.00 4.06 -7.86
N ALA A 75 7.22 3.02 -8.16
CA ALA A 75 5.91 2.81 -7.55
C ALA A 75 6.03 2.58 -6.03
N MET A 76 6.95 1.71 -5.60
CA MET A 76 7.22 1.47 -4.17
C MET A 76 7.73 2.71 -3.43
N SER A 77 8.61 3.49 -4.06
CA SER A 77 9.09 4.77 -3.50
C SER A 77 7.96 5.79 -3.33
N SER A 78 7.04 5.85 -4.30
CA SER A 78 5.86 6.71 -4.22
C SER A 78 4.92 6.30 -3.08
N LEU A 79 4.69 5.00 -2.91
CA LEU A 79 3.91 4.44 -1.81
C LEU A 79 4.53 4.79 -0.44
N LEU A 80 5.85 4.60 -0.29
CA LEU A 80 6.57 4.98 0.93
C LEU A 80 6.42 6.47 1.22
N ARG A 81 6.54 7.33 0.20
CA ARG A 81 6.36 8.77 0.35
C ARG A 81 4.94 9.12 0.81
N PHE A 82 3.92 8.46 0.26
CA PHE A 82 2.53 8.66 0.69
C PHE A 82 2.35 8.26 2.16
N ALA A 83 2.86 7.10 2.56
CA ALA A 83 2.82 6.64 3.94
C ALA A 83 3.54 7.58 4.91
N LEU A 84 4.71 8.12 4.54
CA LEU A 84 5.48 9.09 5.34
C LEU A 84 4.80 10.45 5.46
N GLN A 85 4.10 10.91 4.41
CA GLN A 85 3.32 12.15 4.47
C GLN A 85 2.11 11.96 5.37
N TYR A 86 1.37 10.86 5.15
CA TYR A 86 0.23 10.47 5.96
C TYR A 86 0.59 10.37 7.45
N SER A 87 1.66 9.67 7.80
CA SER A 87 2.03 9.46 9.20
C SER A 87 2.48 10.73 9.94
N LYS A 88 2.82 11.77 9.19
CA LYS A 88 3.15 13.11 9.70
C LYS A 88 1.93 14.05 9.72
N ASN A 89 0.73 13.55 9.43
CA ASN A 89 -0.48 14.35 9.23
C ASN A 89 -0.29 15.45 8.18
N LEU A 90 0.53 15.19 7.16
CA LEU A 90 0.72 16.10 6.03
C LEU A 90 -0.19 15.70 4.87
N PRO A 91 -0.73 16.65 4.09
CA PRO A 91 -1.52 16.33 2.92
C PRO A 91 -0.69 15.52 1.92
N VAL A 92 -1.22 14.37 1.50
CA VAL A 92 -0.52 13.46 0.59
C VAL A 92 -0.57 14.04 -0.82
N ARG A 93 0.61 14.29 -1.40
CA ARG A 93 0.74 14.96 -2.69
C ARG A 93 1.23 14.03 -3.78
N ILE A 94 0.63 14.13 -4.95
CA ILE A 94 1.11 13.48 -6.16
C ILE A 94 2.27 14.34 -6.70
N ALA A 95 3.50 13.95 -6.40
CA ALA A 95 4.68 14.58 -6.98
C ALA A 95 5.16 13.74 -8.18
N MET A 96 4.37 13.80 -9.24
CA MET A 96 4.70 13.33 -10.58
C MET A 96 4.30 14.42 -11.59
N GLY A 97 5.15 14.68 -12.58
CA GLY A 97 4.82 15.63 -13.64
C GLY A 97 3.76 15.06 -14.59
N VAL A 98 2.83 15.89 -15.05
CA VAL A 98 1.88 15.54 -16.12
C VAL A 98 2.67 15.21 -17.40
N PRO A 99 2.46 14.04 -18.01
CA PRO A 99 3.08 13.71 -19.29
C PRO A 99 2.68 14.72 -20.36
N LYS A 100 3.66 15.26 -21.09
CA LYS A 100 3.41 16.25 -22.16
C LYS A 100 3.35 15.64 -23.56
N GLU A 101 3.89 14.44 -23.72
CA GLU A 101 4.00 13.75 -25.00
C GLU A 101 3.61 12.27 -24.85
N SER A 102 3.17 11.66 -25.95
CA SER A 102 2.96 10.21 -26.03
C SER A 102 4.29 9.46 -26.00
N ALA A 103 4.26 8.21 -25.54
CA ALA A 103 5.44 7.35 -25.55
C ALA A 103 5.98 7.14 -26.97
N LYS A 104 7.31 7.28 -27.13
CA LYS A 104 8.00 7.09 -28.41
C LYS A 104 8.82 5.80 -28.44
N ASN A 105 9.04 5.19 -27.29
CA ASN A 105 9.77 3.94 -27.10
C ASN A 105 9.23 3.18 -25.87
N ASP A 106 9.71 1.96 -25.66
CA ASP A 106 9.28 1.09 -24.55
C ASP A 106 9.60 1.67 -23.16
N GLU A 107 10.68 2.44 -23.04
CA GLU A 107 11.05 3.09 -21.77
C GLU A 107 10.07 4.21 -21.40
N ASP A 108 9.66 5.02 -22.37
CA ASP A 108 8.63 6.03 -22.19
C ASP A 108 7.29 5.38 -21.82
N LEU A 109 6.95 4.26 -22.46
CA LEU A 109 5.72 3.51 -22.16
C LEU A 109 5.75 3.00 -20.72
N LEU A 110 6.85 2.38 -20.29
CA LEU A 110 7.03 1.92 -18.92
C LEU A 110 6.90 3.08 -17.91
N ASN A 111 7.45 4.25 -18.23
CA ASN A 111 7.33 5.45 -17.39
C ASN A 111 5.87 5.91 -17.24
N LEU A 112 5.10 5.89 -18.34
CA LEU A 112 3.68 6.22 -18.33
C LEU A 112 2.87 5.19 -17.53
N GLU A 113 3.19 3.90 -17.64
CA GLU A 113 2.57 2.83 -16.85
C GLU A 113 2.83 3.02 -15.35
N THR A 114 4.07 3.30 -14.94
CA THR A 114 4.41 3.62 -13.56
C THR A 114 3.60 4.80 -13.04
N LYS A 115 3.52 5.90 -13.81
CA LYS A 115 2.72 7.08 -13.47
C LYS A 115 1.24 6.73 -13.28
N HIS A 116 0.67 5.96 -14.21
CA HIS A 116 -0.71 5.50 -14.11
C HIS A 116 -0.95 4.65 -12.84
N GLN A 117 -0.02 3.75 -12.51
CA GLN A 117 -0.12 2.97 -11.27
C GLN A 117 -0.04 3.83 -10.01
N VAL A 118 0.84 4.84 -9.98
CA VAL A 118 0.93 5.77 -8.85
C VAL A 118 -0.37 6.55 -8.65
N LEU A 119 -1.01 6.98 -9.74
CA LEU A 119 -2.35 7.63 -9.68
C LEU A 119 -3.42 6.66 -9.19
N SER A 120 -3.46 5.44 -9.73
CA SER A 120 -4.42 4.41 -9.33
C SER A 120 -4.32 4.11 -7.83
N MET A 121 -3.09 4.01 -7.32
CA MET A 121 -2.79 3.84 -5.91
C MET A 121 -3.24 5.04 -5.07
N TYR A 122 -2.96 6.27 -5.52
CA TYR A 122 -3.41 7.49 -4.85
C TYR A 122 -4.93 7.53 -4.73
N MET A 123 -5.64 7.25 -5.82
CA MET A 123 -7.10 7.22 -5.87
C MET A 123 -7.67 6.16 -4.94
N TRP A 124 -7.10 4.96 -4.93
CA TRP A 124 -7.51 3.90 -4.01
C TRP A 124 -7.36 4.33 -2.55
N LEU A 125 -6.21 4.90 -2.18
CA LEU A 125 -5.95 5.36 -0.81
C LEU A 125 -6.90 6.51 -0.42
N SER A 126 -7.20 7.43 -1.35
CA SER A 126 -8.14 8.54 -1.12
C SER A 126 -9.59 8.12 -0.84
N GLN A 127 -9.94 6.86 -1.11
CA GLN A 127 -11.25 6.28 -0.79
C GLN A 127 -11.24 5.60 0.59
N HIS A 128 -10.08 5.20 1.09
CA HIS A 128 -9.92 4.47 2.36
C HIS A 128 -9.52 5.38 3.53
N PHE A 129 -9.01 6.58 3.26
CA PHE A 129 -8.67 7.57 4.28
C PHE A 129 -9.64 8.75 4.31
N SER A 130 -9.67 9.45 5.44
CA SER A 130 -10.55 10.59 5.68
C SER A 130 -10.38 11.71 4.66
N GLU A 131 -11.48 12.44 4.43
CA GLU A 131 -11.51 13.61 3.57
C GLU A 131 -10.49 14.65 4.02
N GLY A 132 -9.74 15.21 3.07
CA GLY A 132 -8.69 16.21 3.32
C GLY A 132 -7.27 15.64 3.40
N THR A 133 -7.10 14.34 3.68
CA THR A 133 -5.77 13.71 3.71
C THR A 133 -5.17 13.55 2.32
N PHE A 134 -6.02 13.25 1.33
CA PHE A 134 -5.70 13.12 -0.08
C PHE A 134 -6.41 14.23 -0.87
N PRO A 135 -5.90 15.48 -0.82
CA PRO A 135 -6.62 16.66 -1.31
C PRO A 135 -6.75 16.72 -2.84
N TYR A 136 -6.00 15.92 -3.59
CA TYR A 136 -6.02 15.95 -5.05
C TYR A 136 -6.98 14.92 -5.66
N LYS A 137 -7.86 14.30 -4.87
CA LYS A 137 -8.79 13.25 -5.33
C LYS A 137 -9.64 13.66 -6.54
N GLU A 138 -10.05 14.92 -6.64
CA GLU A 138 -10.87 15.41 -7.76
C GLU A 138 -10.06 15.79 -9.01
N THR A 139 -8.74 15.94 -8.87
CA THR A 139 -7.84 16.44 -9.92
C THR A 139 -6.80 15.42 -10.37
N ALA A 140 -6.74 14.27 -9.71
CA ALA A 140 -5.90 13.11 -10.02
C ALA A 140 -6.51 12.24 -11.11
#